data_AF-A0A0G1PX36-F1
#
_entry.id   AF-A0A0G1PX36-F1
#
_cell.length_a   1.000
_cell.length_b   1.000
_cell.length_c   1.000
_cell.angle_alpha   90.00
_cell.angle_beta   90.00
_cell.angle_gamma   90.00
#
_symmetry.space_group_name_H-M   'P 1'
#
loop_
_entity.id
_entity.type
_entity.pdbx_description
1 polymer ?
#
loop_
_entity_poly.entity_id
_entity_poly.type
_entity_poly.pdbx_seq_one_letter_code
_entity_poly.pdbx_strand_id
1 'polypeptide(L)'
;MELGREPLPREIAMEMEEDVEKIHHLMKIDQDTLSLDKPVDEDEGEKTLIGDFVEDDVTPRPDQIVSSKILSEELRKVVESLNPREKKIIEMRFGLIDGVTHTLEEVGKEFGITRERVRQIEAKALERMRENISISKIRDLE
;
A
#
# COMPACT_ATOMS: atom_id res chain seq x y z
N MET A 1 45.92 -0.73 14.72
CA MET A 1 45.92 -1.31 13.35
C MET A 1 46.99 -2.38 13.26
N GLU A 2 46.74 -3.58 13.81
CA GLU A 2 47.80 -4.56 14.11
C GLU A 2 47.66 -5.92 13.42
N LEU A 3 46.62 -6.14 12.59
CA LEU A 3 46.30 -7.46 12.02
C LEU A 3 46.42 -7.56 10.50
N GLY A 4 46.82 -6.49 9.80
CA GLY A 4 47.00 -6.50 8.33
C GLY A 4 45.74 -6.82 7.51
N ARG A 5 44.56 -6.82 8.14
CA ARG A 5 43.24 -7.04 7.54
C ARG A 5 42.33 -5.84 7.86
N GLU A 6 41.26 -5.70 7.07
CA GLU A 6 40.19 -4.77 7.43
C GLU A 6 39.57 -5.16 8.78
N PRO A 7 39.36 -4.19 9.69
CA PRO A 7 38.82 -4.45 11.01
C PRO A 7 37.35 -4.89 10.92
N LEU A 8 36.97 -5.88 11.73
CA LEU A 8 35.58 -6.33 11.78
C LEU A 8 34.69 -5.27 12.44
N PRO A 9 33.41 -5.14 12.05
CA PRO A 9 32.49 -4.15 12.64
C PRO A 9 32.41 -4.21 14.17
N ARG A 10 32.57 -5.41 14.75
CA ARG A 10 32.61 -5.63 16.20
C ARG A 10 33.90 -5.11 16.86
N GLU A 11 35.04 -5.23 16.17
CA GLU A 11 36.33 -4.72 16.66
C GLU A 11 36.34 -3.19 16.62
N ILE A 12 35.73 -2.59 15.58
CA ILE A 12 35.53 -1.14 15.46
C ILE A 12 34.62 -0.62 16.58
N ALA A 13 33.48 -1.28 16.80
CA ALA A 13 32.53 -0.92 17.86
C ALA A 13 33.17 -0.93 19.26
N MET A 14 34.00 -1.94 19.53
CA MET A 14 34.70 -2.09 20.82
C MET A 14 35.75 -1.01 21.05
N GLU A 15 36.50 -0.64 20.00
CA GLU A 15 37.50 0.43 20.08
C GLU A 15 36.85 1.83 20.16
N MET A 16 35.70 2.01 19.51
CA MET A 16 34.99 3.29 19.47
C MET A 16 33.99 3.48 20.63
N GLU A 17 33.85 2.50 21.55
CA GLU A 17 32.86 2.49 22.64
C GLU A 17 31.41 2.73 22.16
N GLU A 18 31.08 2.23 20.96
CA GLU A 18 29.78 2.43 20.31
C GLU A 18 29.09 1.10 20.02
N ASP A 19 27.77 1.13 19.78
CA ASP A 19 27.01 -0.07 19.47
C ASP A 19 27.37 -0.64 18.09
N VAL A 20 27.50 -1.97 18.02
CA VAL A 20 27.79 -2.70 16.77
C VAL A 20 26.74 -2.42 15.69
N GLU A 21 25.47 -2.26 16.10
CA GLU A 21 24.38 -1.90 15.18
C GLU A 21 24.57 -0.50 14.56
N LYS A 22 25.09 0.45 15.33
CA LYS A 22 25.39 1.81 14.86
C LYS A 22 26.56 1.81 13.89
N ILE A 23 27.59 0.99 14.14
CA ILE A 23 28.69 0.77 13.18
C ILE A 23 28.18 0.15 11.89
N HIS A 24 27.32 -0.87 11.95
CA HIS A 24 26.70 -1.45 10.75
C HIS A 24 25.88 -0.43 9.96
N HIS A 25 25.14 0.44 10.66
CA HIS A 25 24.37 1.50 10.01
C HIS A 25 25.27 2.52 9.32
N LEU A 26 26.33 2.97 9.99
CA LEU A 26 27.31 3.90 9.42
C LEU A 26 28.04 3.31 8.20
N MET A 27 28.47 2.05 8.28
CA MET A 27 29.09 1.36 7.13
C MET A 27 28.14 1.19 5.95
N LYS A 28 26.83 1.10 6.20
CA LYS A 28 25.80 1.04 5.14
C LYS A 28 25.56 2.41 4.50
N ILE A 29 25.68 3.49 5.27
CA ILE A 29 25.53 4.87 4.78
C ILE A 29 26.74 5.28 3.93
N ASP A 30 27.95 4.85 4.32
CA ASP A 30 29.21 5.17 3.63
C ASP A 30 29.39 4.42 2.29
N GLN A 31 28.41 3.58 1.89
CA GLN A 31 28.46 2.93 0.59
C GLN A 31 28.27 3.96 -0.53
N ASP A 32 29.30 4.11 -1.37
CA ASP A 32 29.24 4.95 -2.56
C ASP A 32 28.08 4.54 -3.48
N THR A 33 27.34 5.54 -3.97
CA THR A 33 26.24 5.30 -4.91
C THR A 33 26.77 4.69 -6.20
N LEU A 34 26.22 3.55 -6.59
CA LEU A 34 26.55 2.91 -7.85
C LEU A 34 25.74 3.54 -9.00
N SER A 35 26.39 3.85 -10.12
CA SER A 35 25.69 4.34 -11.31
C SER A 35 24.88 3.21 -11.94
N LEU A 36 23.61 3.46 -12.24
CA LEU A 36 22.71 2.54 -12.94
C LEU A 36 23.10 2.35 -14.41
N ASP A 37 23.85 3.29 -15.00
CA ASP A 37 24.36 3.22 -16.38
C ASP A 37 25.64 2.39 -16.51
N LYS A 38 26.12 1.78 -15.42
CA LYS A 38 27.22 0.83 -15.50
C LYS A 38 26.73 -0.45 -16.18
N PRO A 39 27.48 -0.99 -17.15
CA PRO A 39 27.17 -2.30 -17.72
C PRO A 39 27.36 -3.39 -16.66
N VAL A 40 26.53 -4.43 -16.72
CA VAL A 40 26.62 -5.60 -15.81
C VAL A 40 27.74 -6.55 -16.23
N ASP A 41 27.95 -6.72 -17.54
CA ASP A 41 29.02 -7.54 -18.12
C ASP A 41 30.03 -6.67 -18.89
N GLU A 42 31.31 -7.08 -18.88
CA GLU A 42 32.41 -6.39 -19.57
C GLU A 42 32.58 -6.82 -21.05
N ASP A 43 31.86 -7.84 -21.51
CA ASP A 43 31.99 -8.42 -22.86
C ASP A 43 31.24 -7.62 -23.95
N GLU A 44 31.69 -7.77 -25.21
CA GLU A 44 31.26 -7.06 -26.44
C GLU A 44 29.80 -7.39 -26.90
N GLY A 45 28.90 -7.72 -25.98
CA GLY A 45 27.47 -7.93 -26.23
C GLY A 45 26.60 -6.68 -26.03
N GLU A 46 25.27 -6.86 -26.10
CA GLU A 46 24.31 -5.84 -25.65
C GLU A 46 24.59 -5.54 -24.18
N LYS A 47 25.08 -4.32 -23.90
CA LYS A 47 25.46 -3.89 -22.55
C LYS A 47 24.21 -3.72 -21.70
N THR A 48 23.74 -4.80 -21.08
CA THR A 48 22.68 -4.72 -20.06
C THR A 48 23.19 -3.84 -18.93
N LEU A 49 22.42 -2.81 -18.60
CA LEU A 49 22.77 -1.84 -17.58
C LEU A 49 22.32 -2.35 -16.22
N ILE A 50 22.97 -1.89 -15.15
CA ILE A 50 22.51 -2.19 -13.78
C ILE A 50 21.08 -1.70 -13.56
N GLY A 51 20.71 -0.59 -14.20
CA GLY A 51 19.35 -0.06 -14.18
C GLY A 51 18.29 -1.00 -14.75
N ASP A 52 18.64 -1.89 -15.68
CA ASP A 52 17.69 -2.82 -16.32
C ASP A 52 17.20 -3.92 -15.36
N PHE A 53 17.89 -4.11 -14.23
CA PHE A 53 17.53 -5.09 -13.19
C PHE A 53 16.76 -4.47 -12.01
N VAL A 54 16.58 -3.16 -11.99
CA VAL A 54 15.84 -2.48 -10.93
C VAL A 54 14.35 -2.58 -11.25
N GLU A 55 13.63 -3.43 -10.51
CA GLU A 55 12.17 -3.50 -10.60
C GLU A 55 11.54 -2.20 -10.10
N ASP A 56 10.57 -1.68 -10.85
CA ASP A 56 9.71 -0.59 -10.39
C ASP A 56 8.66 -1.15 -9.43
N ASP A 57 8.85 -0.88 -8.13
CA ASP A 57 7.95 -1.26 -7.05
C ASP A 57 6.87 -0.22 -6.75
N VAL A 58 6.95 0.95 -7.40
CA VAL A 58 6.03 2.08 -7.19
C VAL A 58 4.85 2.01 -8.15
N THR A 59 5.09 1.59 -9.39
CA THR A 59 4.04 1.55 -10.40
C THR A 59 3.14 0.33 -10.21
N PRO A 60 1.82 0.52 -9.98
CA PRO A 60 0.89 -0.59 -9.85
C PRO A 60 0.81 -1.38 -11.16
N ARG A 61 0.79 -2.71 -11.04
CA ARG A 61 0.74 -3.59 -12.21
C ARG A 61 -0.60 -3.47 -12.94
N PRO A 62 -0.68 -3.70 -14.27
CA PRO A 62 -1.91 -3.53 -15.04
C PRO A 62 -3.10 -4.34 -14.50
N ASP A 63 -2.87 -5.55 -14.00
CA ASP A 63 -3.85 -6.42 -13.35
C ASP A 63 -4.39 -5.82 -12.05
N GLN A 64 -3.55 -5.15 -11.26
CA GLN A 64 -3.95 -4.45 -10.05
C GLN A 64 -4.80 -3.21 -10.38
N ILE A 65 -4.43 -2.47 -11.43
CA ILE A 65 -5.21 -1.32 -11.91
C ILE A 65 -6.61 -1.77 -12.37
N VAL A 66 -6.69 -2.85 -13.15
CA VAL A 66 -7.99 -3.38 -13.60
C VAL A 66 -8.82 -3.90 -12.42
N SER A 67 -8.21 -4.66 -11.52
CA SER A 67 -8.89 -5.21 -10.33
C SER A 67 -9.45 -4.12 -9.43
N SER A 68 -8.70 -3.04 -9.20
CA SER A 68 -9.14 -1.91 -8.40
C SER A 68 -10.28 -1.12 -9.06
N LYS A 69 -10.25 -0.97 -10.40
CA LYS A 69 -11.36 -0.37 -11.16
C LYS A 69 -12.63 -1.20 -11.07
N ILE A 70 -12.55 -2.51 -11.31
CA ILE A 70 -13.70 -3.43 -11.20
C ILE A 70 -14.31 -3.35 -9.79
N LEU A 71 -13.46 -3.39 -8.75
CA LEU A 71 -13.92 -3.28 -7.37
C LEU A 71 -14.64 -1.94 -7.12
N SER A 72 -14.11 -0.85 -7.64
CA SER A 72 -14.70 0.48 -7.48
C SER A 72 -16.06 0.61 -8.19
N GLU A 73 -16.20 0.02 -9.37
CA GLU A 73 -17.48 0.00 -10.10
C GLU A 73 -18.54 -0.83 -9.39
N GLU A 74 -18.17 -2.01 -8.87
CA GLU A 74 -19.09 -2.86 -8.09
C GLU A 74 -19.53 -2.17 -6.80
N LEU A 75 -18.61 -1.52 -6.08
CA LEU A 75 -18.94 -0.72 -4.90
C LEU A 75 -19.93 0.40 -5.26
N ARG A 76 -19.74 1.07 -6.39
CA ARG A 76 -20.64 2.13 -6.86
C ARG A 76 -22.04 1.59 -7.15
N LYS A 77 -22.17 0.44 -7.82
CA LYS A 77 -23.47 -0.22 -8.07
C LYS A 77 -24.19 -0.54 -6.77
N VAL A 78 -23.48 -1.07 -5.77
CA VAL A 78 -24.09 -1.40 -4.48
C VAL A 78 -24.55 -0.14 -3.75
N VAL A 79 -23.75 0.93 -3.75
CA VAL A 79 -24.11 2.21 -3.16
C VAL A 79 -25.31 2.84 -3.87
N GLU A 80 -25.43 2.68 -5.19
CA GLU A 80 -26.59 3.11 -5.98
C GLU A 80 -27.86 2.29 -5.70
N SER A 81 -27.74 1.04 -5.22
CA SER A 81 -28.88 0.21 -4.79
C SER A 81 -29.45 0.59 -3.42
N LEU A 82 -28.76 1.43 -2.66
CA LEU A 82 -29.20 1.91 -1.36
C LEU A 82 -30.22 3.04 -1.51
N ASN A 83 -31.08 3.20 -0.50
CA ASN A 83 -32.00 4.32 -0.49
C ASN A 83 -31.22 5.65 -0.46
N PRO A 84 -31.73 6.76 -1.04
CA PRO A 84 -30.98 8.02 -1.16
C PRO A 84 -30.39 8.52 0.16
N ARG A 85 -31.10 8.31 1.27
CA ARG A 85 -30.62 8.67 2.62
C ARG A 85 -29.51 7.74 3.13
N GLU A 86 -29.62 6.43 2.88
CA GLU A 86 -28.59 5.45 3.24
C GLU A 86 -27.33 5.63 2.39
N LYS A 87 -27.49 5.90 1.09
CA LYS A 87 -26.40 6.24 0.16
C LYS A 87 -25.58 7.43 0.69
N LYS A 88 -26.23 8.54 1.04
CA LYS A 88 -25.57 9.74 1.55
C LYS A 88 -24.81 9.49 2.88
N ILE A 89 -25.37 8.65 3.75
CA ILE A 89 -24.71 8.22 5.01
C ILE A 89 -23.44 7.42 4.71
N ILE A 90 -23.50 6.47 3.78
CA ILE A 90 -22.35 5.64 3.39
C ILE A 90 -21.29 6.46 2.64
N GLU A 91 -21.70 7.34 1.73
CA GLU A 91 -20.79 8.25 1.00
C GLU A 91 -19.99 9.13 1.96
N MET A 92 -20.65 9.71 2.96
CA MET A 92 -19.98 10.52 3.98
C MET A 92 -19.11 9.68 4.94
N ARG A 93 -19.59 8.51 5.34
CA ARG A 93 -18.87 7.61 6.25
C ARG A 93 -17.53 7.17 5.66
N PHE A 94 -17.51 6.81 4.39
CA PHE A 94 -16.33 6.29 3.69
C PHE A 94 -15.61 7.33 2.81
N GLY A 95 -16.07 8.59 2.80
CA GLY A 95 -15.45 9.64 2.00
C GLY A 95 -15.50 9.37 0.49
N LEU A 96 -16.56 8.75 -0.02
CA LEU A 96 -16.66 8.32 -1.42
C LEU A 96 -16.78 9.49 -2.42
N ILE A 97 -17.02 10.71 -1.94
CA ILE A 97 -17.17 11.92 -2.77
C ILE A 97 -15.99 12.87 -2.58
N ASP A 98 -15.65 13.18 -1.34
CA ASP A 98 -14.69 14.20 -0.92
C ASP A 98 -13.37 13.63 -0.40
N GLY A 99 -13.26 12.30 -0.28
CA GLY A 99 -12.09 11.61 0.28
C GLY A 99 -11.99 11.71 1.81
N VAL A 100 -12.95 12.34 2.48
CA VAL A 100 -12.92 12.55 3.93
C VAL A 100 -13.81 11.55 4.63
N THR A 101 -13.21 10.68 5.43
CA THR A 101 -13.95 9.72 6.25
C THR A 101 -14.44 10.37 7.53
N HIS A 102 -15.70 10.10 7.89
CA HIS A 102 -16.33 10.64 9.09
C HIS A 102 -16.64 9.54 10.11
N THR A 103 -16.59 9.84 11.39
CA THR A 103 -16.95 8.91 12.48
C THR A 103 -18.45 8.61 12.53
N LEU A 104 -18.84 7.47 13.12
CA LEU A 104 -20.27 7.13 13.31
C LEU A 104 -21.05 8.23 14.06
N GLU A 105 -20.38 8.95 14.97
CA GLU A 105 -20.99 10.04 15.74
C GLU A 105 -21.15 11.32 14.92
N GLU A 106 -20.18 11.68 14.08
CA GLU A 106 -20.28 12.82 13.18
C GLU A 106 -21.39 12.63 12.15
N VAL A 107 -21.43 11.45 11.50
CA VAL A 107 -22.51 11.10 10.57
C VAL A 107 -23.85 11.03 11.31
N GLY A 108 -23.89 10.50 12.52
CA GLY A 108 -25.11 10.48 13.33
C GLY A 108 -25.65 11.89 13.61
N LYS A 109 -24.78 12.81 14.02
CA LYS A 109 -25.12 14.22 14.28
C LYS A 109 -25.64 14.92 13.03
N GLU A 110 -25.00 14.74 11.89
CA GLU A 110 -25.40 15.40 10.64
C GLU A 110 -26.76 14.92 10.12
N PHE A 111 -27.03 13.61 10.21
CA PHE A 111 -28.27 13.03 9.70
C PHE A 111 -29.41 12.95 10.74
N GLY A 112 -29.17 13.47 11.95
CA GLY A 112 -30.14 13.48 13.05
C GLY A 112 -30.51 12.08 13.55
N ILE A 113 -29.57 11.13 13.51
CA ILE A 113 -29.78 9.74 13.89
C ILE A 113 -28.77 9.29 14.94
N THR A 114 -29.09 8.24 15.68
CA THR A 114 -28.18 7.69 16.69
C THR A 114 -26.98 7.01 16.03
N ARG A 115 -25.85 6.98 16.75
CA ARG A 115 -24.65 6.23 16.36
C ARG A 115 -24.96 4.77 15.99
N GLU A 116 -25.84 4.13 16.76
CA GLU A 116 -26.24 2.74 16.52
C GLU A 116 -27.03 2.59 15.22
N ARG A 117 -27.84 3.59 14.85
CA ARG A 117 -28.55 3.56 13.56
C ARG A 117 -27.59 3.66 12.38
N VAL A 118 -26.55 4.49 12.47
CA VAL A 118 -25.48 4.56 11.44
C VAL A 118 -24.79 3.19 11.31
N ARG A 119 -24.44 2.57 12.44
CA ARG A 119 -23.82 1.23 12.47
C ARG A 119 -24.69 0.16 11.79
N GLN A 120 -26.00 0.17 12.03
CA GLN A 120 -26.93 -0.76 11.37
C GLN A 120 -26.96 -0.57 9.85
N ILE A 121 -26.97 0.68 9.38
CA ILE A 121 -26.94 1.00 7.95
C ILE A 121 -25.63 0.53 7.33
N GLU A 122 -24.49 0.74 8.01
CA GLU A 122 -23.17 0.26 7.59
C GLU A 122 -23.15 -1.27 7.46
N ALA A 123 -23.62 -1.99 8.49
CA ALA A 123 -23.68 -3.46 8.47
C ALA A 123 -24.52 -3.98 7.29
N LYS A 124 -25.69 -3.38 7.06
CA LYS A 124 -26.59 -3.76 5.96
C LYS A 124 -25.99 -3.44 4.58
N ALA A 125 -25.27 -2.33 4.44
CA ALA A 125 -24.56 -2.00 3.21
C ALA A 125 -23.42 -2.99 2.94
N LEU A 126 -22.64 -3.34 3.96
CA LEU A 126 -21.54 -4.31 3.84
C LEU A 126 -22.04 -5.73 3.51
N GLU A 127 -23.17 -6.14 4.09
CA GLU A 127 -23.82 -7.41 3.77
C GLU A 127 -24.20 -7.48 2.29
N ARG A 128 -24.85 -6.44 1.77
CA ARG A 128 -25.18 -6.32 0.34
C ARG A 128 -23.94 -6.27 -0.56
N MET A 129 -22.87 -5.60 -0.13
CA MET A 129 -21.61 -5.58 -0.88
C MET A 129 -21.03 -6.99 -0.99
N ARG A 130 -21.03 -7.77 0.10
CA ARG A 130 -20.54 -9.15 0.10
C ARG A 130 -21.36 -10.04 -0.84
N GLU A 131 -22.68 -9.94 -0.81
CA GLU A 131 -23.56 -10.72 -1.68
C GLU A 131 -23.30 -10.44 -3.17
N ASN A 132 -23.13 -9.18 -3.57
CA ASN A 132 -22.88 -8.82 -4.96
C ASN A 132 -21.45 -9.18 -5.43
N ILE A 133 -20.43 -8.97 -4.57
CA ILE A 133 -19.02 -9.27 -4.90
C ILE A 133 -18.75 -10.78 -4.95
N SER A 134 -19.40 -11.58 -4.08
CA SER A 134 -19.26 -13.04 -4.13
C SER A 134 -19.85 -13.65 -5.39
N ILE A 135 -20.89 -13.05 -5.99
CA ILE A 135 -21.52 -13.58 -7.21
C ILE A 135 -20.69 -13.22 -8.45
N SER A 136 -20.09 -12.03 -8.50
CA SER A 136 -19.28 -11.61 -9.66
C SER A 136 -17.94 -12.36 -9.77
N LYS A 137 -17.25 -12.63 -8.64
CA LYS A 137 -15.96 -13.35 -8.69
C LYS A 137 -16.06 -14.86 -8.89
N ILE A 138 -17.21 -15.48 -8.65
CA ILE A 138 -17.37 -16.95 -8.77
C ILE A 138 -17.82 -17.37 -10.18
N ARG A 139 -18.39 -16.47 -11.00
CA ARG A 139 -18.84 -16.81 -12.38
C ARG A 139 -17.82 -16.53 -13.48
N ASP A 140 -16.80 -15.72 -13.24
CA ASP A 140 -15.81 -15.34 -14.27
C ASP A 140 -14.52 -16.19 -14.23
N LEU A 141 -14.51 -17.30 -13.48
CA LEU A 141 -13.38 -18.23 -13.33
C LEU A 141 -13.69 -19.68 -13.76
N GLU A 142 -14.64 -19.88 -14.69
CA GLU A 142 -14.79 -21.14 -15.44
C GLU A 142 -14.41 -20.98 -16.92
#